data_AF-A0A7W5KTA5-F1
#
_entry.id   AF-A0A7W5KTA5-F1
#
_cell.length_a   1.000
_cell.length_b   1.000
_cell.length_c   1.000
_cell.angle_alpha   90.00
_cell.angle_beta   90.00
_cell.angle_gamma   90.00
#
_symmetry.space_group_name_H-M   'P 1'
#
loop_
_entity.id
_entity.type
_entity.pdbx_description
1 polymer ?
#
loop_
_entity_poly.entity_id
_entity_poly.type
_entity_poly.pdbx_seq_one_letter_code
_entity_poly.pdbx_strand_id
1 'polypeptide(L)'
;MKKHNRATVADLLALKGRRQLTMLRITSLEEAEASEKAGIDMVSVPPALLGPAFREAAPSPFAIPGLEYGDHVSAEEYMREAFKALKAGGDAVYCAASLQTIRRMRDEGIPVCGHVGLVPSKATWTGGFRAVGKTAASAFEVWRQTKALEEAGAFAAEIEVVPGDVAAAISNNTSMLMISMGAGRGCDAQYLFADDVLGANRDHTPRHAKVYRNFAAEYDRLQRERIVAFTELAEDIRSGAYPEKRHLVGIDEAELRNFLHRLEAER
;
A
#
# COMPACT_ATOMS: atom_id res chain seq x y z
N MET A 1 -3.72 9.40 -26.72
CA MET A 1 -3.85 8.84 -25.36
C MET A 1 -4.83 7.68 -25.41
N LYS A 2 -4.45 6.47 -24.94
CA LYS A 2 -5.43 5.39 -24.75
C LYS A 2 -6.44 5.85 -23.69
N LYS A 3 -7.73 5.83 -24.01
CA LYS A 3 -8.79 6.13 -23.06
C LYS A 3 -8.80 5.00 -22.02
N HIS A 4 -8.47 5.30 -20.77
CA HIS A 4 -8.56 4.34 -19.67
C HIS A 4 -9.90 4.53 -18.94
N ASN A 5 -10.48 3.45 -18.43
CA ASN A 5 -11.77 3.47 -17.72
C ASN A 5 -11.61 3.75 -16.22
N ARG A 6 -10.42 4.18 -15.76
CA ARG A 6 -10.18 4.57 -14.37
C ARG A 6 -11.13 5.67 -13.94
N ALA A 7 -11.66 5.56 -12.74
CA ALA A 7 -12.44 6.62 -12.11
C ALA A 7 -11.59 7.90 -12.03
N THR A 8 -12.25 9.05 -12.13
CA THR A 8 -11.66 10.35 -11.85
C THR A 8 -12.04 10.81 -10.45
N VAL A 9 -11.38 11.86 -9.95
CA VAL A 9 -11.80 12.55 -8.72
C VAL A 9 -13.27 12.96 -8.78
N ALA A 10 -13.74 13.43 -9.94
CA ALA A 10 -15.14 13.82 -10.11
C ALA A 10 -16.09 12.63 -10.00
N ASP A 11 -15.72 11.47 -10.54
CA ASP A 11 -16.52 10.24 -10.42
C ASP A 11 -16.62 9.77 -8.97
N LEU A 12 -15.50 9.80 -8.22
CA LEU A 12 -15.49 9.44 -6.80
C LEU A 12 -16.36 10.40 -5.97
N LEU A 13 -16.22 11.70 -6.18
CA LEU A 13 -17.04 12.71 -5.48
C LEU A 13 -18.53 12.59 -5.84
N ALA A 14 -18.87 12.22 -7.08
CA ALA A 14 -20.26 12.00 -7.50
C ALA A 14 -20.91 10.77 -6.83
N LEU A 15 -20.10 9.84 -6.30
CA LEU A 15 -20.57 8.68 -5.55
C LEU A 15 -20.75 8.96 -4.04
N LYS A 16 -20.23 10.08 -3.54
CA LYS A 16 -20.37 10.52 -2.15
C LYS A 16 -21.84 10.46 -1.69
N GLY A 17 -22.10 9.80 -0.57
CA GLY A 17 -23.46 9.59 -0.04
C GLY A 17 -24.38 8.69 -0.88
N ARG A 18 -23.93 8.14 -2.02
CA ARG A 18 -24.72 7.24 -2.88
C ARG A 18 -24.26 5.79 -2.81
N ARG A 19 -22.96 5.56 -2.75
CA ARG A 19 -22.35 4.22 -2.62
C ARG A 19 -21.10 4.33 -1.76
N GLN A 20 -20.94 3.41 -0.82
CA GLN A 20 -19.70 3.30 -0.06
C GLN A 20 -18.62 2.60 -0.90
N LEU A 21 -17.46 3.22 -0.99
CA LEU A 21 -16.30 2.73 -1.75
C LEU A 21 -15.42 1.83 -0.88
N THR A 22 -14.70 0.93 -1.56
CA THR A 22 -13.72 0.03 -0.95
C THR A 22 -12.30 0.51 -1.21
N MET A 23 -11.44 0.44 -0.20
CA MET A 23 -10.03 0.79 -0.33
C MET A 23 -9.14 -0.21 0.39
N LEU A 24 -8.03 -0.61 -0.26
CA LEU A 24 -7.00 -1.47 0.34
C LEU A 24 -5.61 -0.85 0.25
N ARG A 25 -4.79 -1.05 1.29
CA ARG A 25 -3.34 -0.82 1.20
C ARG A 25 -2.72 -2.10 0.67
N ILE A 26 -2.14 -2.02 -0.52
CA ILE A 26 -1.47 -3.16 -1.16
C ILE A 26 0.01 -2.86 -1.35
N THR A 27 0.85 -3.88 -1.38
CA THR A 27 2.32 -3.76 -1.41
C THR A 27 2.99 -4.59 -2.51
N SER A 28 2.24 -5.46 -3.19
CA SER A 28 2.76 -6.36 -4.24
C SER A 28 1.93 -6.30 -5.54
N LEU A 29 2.48 -6.84 -6.63
CA LEU A 29 1.76 -6.93 -7.90
C LEU A 29 0.65 -7.99 -7.83
N GLU A 30 0.86 -9.06 -7.06
CA GLU A 30 -0.13 -10.10 -6.81
C GLU A 30 -1.34 -9.52 -6.06
N GLU A 31 -1.12 -8.64 -5.07
CA GLU A 31 -2.20 -7.93 -4.39
C GLU A 31 -2.89 -6.91 -5.29
N ALA A 32 -2.15 -6.27 -6.21
CA ALA A 32 -2.74 -5.38 -7.21
C ALA A 32 -3.69 -6.15 -8.14
N GLU A 33 -3.22 -7.27 -8.70
CA GLU A 33 -4.02 -8.15 -9.54
C GLU A 33 -5.24 -8.70 -8.78
N ALA A 34 -5.06 -9.12 -7.53
CA ALA A 34 -6.16 -9.57 -6.68
C ALA A 34 -7.20 -8.47 -6.45
N SER A 35 -6.74 -7.22 -6.23
CA SER A 35 -7.63 -6.06 -6.02
C SER A 35 -8.45 -5.72 -7.26
N GLU A 36 -7.84 -5.76 -8.45
CA GLU A 36 -8.55 -5.61 -9.73
C GLU A 36 -9.64 -6.69 -9.88
N LYS A 37 -9.26 -7.96 -9.73
CA LYS A 37 -10.18 -9.09 -9.91
C LYS A 37 -11.32 -9.09 -8.88
N ALA A 38 -11.05 -8.58 -7.68
CA ALA A 38 -12.06 -8.46 -6.62
C ALA A 38 -12.96 -7.22 -6.77
N GLY A 39 -12.65 -6.30 -7.69
CA GLY A 39 -13.41 -5.06 -7.90
C GLY A 39 -13.22 -4.04 -6.77
N ILE A 40 -12.01 -3.94 -6.20
CA ILE A 40 -11.67 -2.91 -5.23
C ILE A 40 -11.65 -1.54 -5.92
N ASP A 41 -12.34 -0.55 -5.35
CA ASP A 41 -12.53 0.76 -5.99
C ASP A 41 -11.24 1.61 -5.98
N MET A 42 -10.53 1.62 -4.85
CA MET A 42 -9.35 2.45 -4.62
C MET A 42 -8.22 1.63 -3.98
N VAL A 43 -6.98 1.98 -4.27
CA VAL A 43 -5.81 1.33 -3.66
C VAL A 43 -4.83 2.37 -3.14
N SER A 44 -4.39 2.22 -1.90
CA SER A 44 -3.19 2.88 -1.40
C SER A 44 -1.99 2.00 -1.71
N VAL A 45 -0.94 2.60 -2.26
CA VAL A 45 0.23 1.86 -2.76
C VAL A 45 1.53 2.57 -2.34
N PRO A 46 2.64 1.85 -2.12
CA PRO A 46 3.94 2.48 -2.03
C PRO A 46 4.28 3.07 -3.41
N PRO A 47 4.91 4.25 -3.49
CA PRO A 47 5.33 4.83 -4.77
C PRO A 47 6.20 3.88 -5.61
N ALA A 48 7.02 3.04 -4.96
CA ALA A 48 7.87 2.06 -5.62
C ALA A 48 7.11 0.92 -6.35
N LEU A 49 5.84 0.67 -6.00
CA LEU A 49 5.02 -0.32 -6.70
C LEU A 49 4.48 0.21 -8.02
N LEU A 50 4.39 1.53 -8.19
CA LEU A 50 3.84 2.14 -9.40
C LEU A 50 4.72 1.87 -10.62
N GLY A 51 4.08 1.87 -11.79
CA GLY A 51 4.73 1.69 -13.07
C GLY A 51 3.85 0.92 -14.05
N PRO A 52 4.39 0.59 -15.24
CA PRO A 52 3.66 -0.18 -16.25
C PRO A 52 3.15 -1.53 -15.72
N ALA A 53 3.97 -2.28 -14.97
CA ALA A 53 3.59 -3.57 -14.41
C ALA A 53 2.41 -3.46 -13.43
N PHE A 54 2.38 -2.42 -12.59
CA PHE A 54 1.24 -2.16 -11.72
C PHE A 54 -0.03 -1.85 -12.50
N ARG A 55 0.05 -1.03 -13.55
CA ARG A 55 -1.12 -0.72 -14.39
C ARG A 55 -1.54 -1.84 -15.32
N GLU A 56 -0.67 -2.80 -15.59
CA GLU A 56 -1.03 -4.06 -16.24
C GLU A 56 -1.76 -4.99 -15.28
N ALA A 57 -1.29 -5.12 -14.03
CA ALA A 57 -1.93 -5.94 -13.00
C ALA A 57 -3.27 -5.35 -12.50
N ALA A 58 -3.34 -4.02 -12.33
CA ALA A 58 -4.48 -3.29 -11.80
C ALA A 58 -4.82 -2.03 -12.64
N PRO A 59 -5.38 -2.23 -13.85
CA PRO A 59 -5.72 -1.14 -14.76
C PRO A 59 -6.86 -0.24 -14.27
N SER A 60 -7.75 -0.72 -13.38
CA SER A 60 -9.02 -0.05 -13.05
C SER A 60 -9.02 0.71 -11.71
N PRO A 61 -8.52 0.18 -10.57
CA PRO A 61 -8.58 0.84 -9.27
C PRO A 61 -7.94 2.22 -9.27
N PHE A 62 -8.58 3.16 -8.56
CA PHE A 62 -8.05 4.50 -8.33
C PHE A 62 -6.86 4.44 -7.37
N ALA A 63 -5.66 4.72 -7.88
CA ALA A 63 -4.43 4.55 -7.10
C ALA A 63 -4.01 5.83 -6.40
N ILE A 64 -3.85 5.75 -5.08
CA ILE A 64 -3.43 6.84 -4.19
C ILE A 64 -2.09 6.45 -3.54
N PRO A 65 -0.95 6.67 -4.22
CA PRO A 65 0.37 6.49 -3.63
C PRO A 65 0.60 7.38 -2.40
N GLY A 66 1.22 6.82 -1.37
CA GLY A 66 1.65 7.53 -0.16
C GLY A 66 2.90 8.37 -0.39
N LEU A 67 2.81 9.68 -0.13
CA LEU A 67 4.01 10.52 0.05
C LEU A 67 4.42 10.43 1.51
N GLU A 68 5.51 9.71 1.79
CA GLU A 68 5.91 9.37 3.14
C GLU A 68 6.28 10.63 3.95
N TYR A 69 5.65 10.75 5.12
CA TYR A 69 5.89 11.88 6.02
C TYR A 69 7.28 11.73 6.66
N GLY A 70 8.14 12.73 6.49
CA GLY A 70 9.50 12.74 7.02
C GLY A 70 10.58 12.45 5.98
N ASP A 71 10.24 11.75 4.89
CA ASP A 71 11.14 11.54 3.74
C ASP A 71 11.27 12.80 2.88
N HIS A 72 10.26 13.67 2.94
CA HIS A 72 10.26 14.98 2.30
C HIS A 72 10.04 16.07 3.33
N VAL A 73 10.87 17.11 3.26
CA VAL A 73 10.93 18.19 4.25
C VAL A 73 10.42 19.52 3.71
N SER A 74 10.31 19.66 2.38
CA SER A 74 9.85 20.89 1.73
C SER A 74 8.67 20.65 0.78
N ALA A 75 7.85 21.69 0.56
CA ALA A 75 6.74 21.61 -0.39
C ALA A 75 7.20 21.28 -1.82
N GLU A 76 8.42 21.69 -2.21
CA GLU A 76 8.98 21.38 -3.53
C GLU A 76 9.28 19.88 -3.68
N GLU A 77 9.83 19.25 -2.64
CA GLU A 77 10.08 17.80 -2.64
C GLU A 77 8.77 17.02 -2.73
N TYR A 78 7.75 17.38 -1.94
CA TYR A 78 6.42 16.77 -2.04
C TYR A 78 5.82 16.91 -3.44
N MET A 79 5.90 18.10 -4.05
CA MET A 79 5.43 18.30 -5.43
C MET A 79 6.20 17.44 -6.44
N ARG A 80 7.53 17.35 -6.30
CA ARG A 80 8.38 16.56 -7.19
C ARG A 80 8.01 15.08 -7.13
N GLU A 81 7.85 14.53 -5.93
CA GLU A 81 7.42 13.15 -5.77
C GLU A 81 5.98 12.91 -6.20
N ALA A 82 5.08 13.87 -5.97
CA ALA A 82 3.71 13.77 -6.46
C ALA A 82 3.66 13.65 -8.00
N PHE A 83 4.37 14.52 -8.72
CA PHE A 83 4.43 14.43 -10.19
C PHE A 83 5.08 13.14 -10.68
N LYS A 84 6.12 12.66 -10.00
CA LYS A 84 6.72 11.35 -10.31
C LYS A 84 5.69 10.23 -10.15
N ALA A 85 4.93 10.23 -9.05
CA ALA A 85 3.92 9.23 -8.78
C ALA A 85 2.78 9.26 -9.81
N LEU A 86 2.26 10.44 -10.16
CA LEU A 86 1.25 10.59 -11.22
C LEU A 86 1.76 10.09 -12.58
N LYS A 87 3.02 10.42 -12.93
CA LYS A 87 3.65 9.95 -14.17
C LYS A 87 3.87 8.44 -14.18
N ALA A 88 4.17 7.85 -13.03
CA ALA A 88 4.29 6.40 -12.85
C ALA A 88 2.94 5.67 -12.85
N GLY A 89 1.84 6.42 -12.89
CA GLY A 89 0.50 5.91 -13.07
C GLY A 89 -0.43 6.11 -11.89
N GLY A 90 -0.03 6.77 -10.80
CA GLY A 90 -0.96 7.18 -9.73
C GLY A 90 -2.06 8.13 -10.23
N ASP A 91 -3.24 8.10 -9.61
CA ASP A 91 -4.38 8.98 -9.98
C ASP A 91 -4.53 10.17 -9.02
N ALA A 92 -3.97 10.05 -7.82
CA ALA A 92 -3.86 11.08 -6.79
C ALA A 92 -2.60 10.84 -5.95
N VAL A 93 -2.45 11.56 -4.83
CA VAL A 93 -1.43 11.29 -3.81
C VAL A 93 -2.01 11.41 -2.42
N TYR A 94 -1.54 10.58 -1.49
CA TYR A 94 -1.76 10.79 -0.06
C TYR A 94 -0.67 11.70 0.50
N CYS A 95 -1.05 12.71 1.28
CA CYS A 95 -0.10 13.62 1.92
C CYS A 95 -0.61 14.09 3.28
N ALA A 96 0.15 13.77 4.34
CA ALA A 96 -0.09 14.24 5.70
C ALA A 96 0.81 15.43 6.10
N ALA A 97 1.44 16.13 5.16
CA ALA A 97 2.31 17.27 5.43
C ALA A 97 1.51 18.53 5.87
N SER A 98 2.13 19.71 5.76
CA SER A 98 1.47 20.97 6.11
C SER A 98 0.34 21.32 5.12
N LEU A 99 -0.67 22.05 5.58
CA LEU A 99 -1.74 22.59 4.73
C LEU A 99 -1.20 23.47 3.61
N GLN A 100 -0.08 24.18 3.84
CA GLN A 100 0.59 24.96 2.81
C GLN A 100 1.14 24.07 1.68
N THR A 101 1.69 22.90 2.02
CA THR A 101 2.17 21.92 1.03
C THR A 101 1.02 21.36 0.21
N ILE A 102 -0.09 21.01 0.87
CA ILE A 102 -1.30 20.51 0.22
C ILE A 102 -1.87 21.57 -0.73
N ARG A 103 -2.00 22.81 -0.26
CA ARG A 103 -2.45 23.94 -1.10
C ARG A 103 -1.55 24.14 -2.30
N ARG A 104 -0.23 24.07 -2.11
CA ARG A 104 0.71 24.23 -3.22
C ARG A 104 0.57 23.13 -4.27
N MET A 105 0.38 21.87 -3.86
CA MET A 105 0.08 20.77 -4.79
C MET A 105 -1.26 20.98 -5.50
N ARG A 106 -2.27 21.47 -4.78
CA ARG A 106 -3.57 21.80 -5.35
C ARG A 106 -3.48 22.90 -6.42
N ASP A 107 -2.69 23.94 -6.19
CA ASP A 107 -2.49 25.05 -7.13
C ASP A 107 -1.94 24.55 -8.48
N GLU A 108 -1.15 23.46 -8.46
CA GLU A 108 -0.63 22.77 -9.65
C GLU A 108 -1.59 21.68 -10.21
N GLY A 109 -2.79 21.55 -9.64
CA GLY A 109 -3.82 20.61 -10.09
C GLY A 109 -3.66 19.17 -9.60
N ILE A 110 -2.73 18.91 -8.67
CA ILE A 110 -2.51 17.56 -8.11
C ILE A 110 -3.66 17.21 -7.15
N PRO A 111 -4.38 16.08 -7.34
CA PRO A 111 -5.37 15.62 -6.37
C PRO A 111 -4.70 15.08 -5.11
N VAL A 112 -5.03 15.63 -3.96
CA VAL A 112 -4.47 15.22 -2.67
C VAL A 112 -5.53 14.61 -1.76
N CYS A 113 -5.23 13.42 -1.24
CA CYS A 113 -5.90 12.83 -0.09
C CYS A 113 -5.14 13.22 1.18
N GLY A 114 -5.80 13.93 2.09
CA GLY A 114 -5.24 14.27 3.40
C GLY A 114 -5.52 13.20 4.47
N HIS A 115 -5.27 13.55 5.73
CA HIS A 115 -5.54 12.69 6.88
C HIS A 115 -5.92 13.52 8.11
N VAL A 116 -7.01 13.14 8.80
CA VAL A 116 -7.45 13.70 10.09
C VAL A 116 -7.72 12.61 11.13
N GLY A 117 -7.84 13.01 12.39
CA GLY A 117 -8.02 12.07 13.50
C GLY A 117 -6.67 11.59 14.03
N LEU A 118 -6.51 10.28 14.20
CA LEU A 118 -5.21 9.69 14.55
C LEU A 118 -4.34 9.59 13.31
N VAL A 119 -3.47 10.57 13.06
CA VAL A 119 -2.44 10.48 12.00
C VAL A 119 -1.22 9.73 12.58
N PRO A 120 -0.86 8.52 12.10
CA PRO A 120 0.19 7.69 12.70
C PRO A 120 1.55 8.41 12.82
N SER A 121 1.97 9.11 11.77
CA SER A 121 3.22 9.88 11.74
C SER A 121 3.25 11.07 12.72
N LYS A 122 2.10 11.45 13.27
CA LYS A 122 1.91 12.54 14.23
C LYS A 122 1.33 12.05 15.55
N ALA A 123 1.40 10.75 15.85
CA ALA A 123 0.78 10.15 17.03
C ALA A 123 1.24 10.76 18.37
N THR A 124 2.42 11.38 18.44
CA THR A 124 2.88 12.08 19.65
C THR A 124 1.95 13.22 20.06
N TRP A 125 1.34 13.92 19.09
CA TRP A 125 0.37 15.00 19.34
C TRP A 125 -0.94 14.51 19.96
N THR A 126 -1.23 13.21 19.86
CA THR A 126 -2.45 12.58 20.39
C THR A 126 -2.17 11.65 21.58
N GLY A 127 -0.92 11.61 22.06
CA GLY A 127 -0.50 10.76 23.18
C GLY A 127 -0.34 9.28 22.80
N GLY A 128 0.07 9.02 21.55
CA GLY A 128 0.26 7.69 20.97
C GLY A 128 -0.94 7.25 20.13
N PHE A 129 -0.99 5.95 19.82
CA PHE A 129 -2.06 5.35 19.00
C PHE A 129 -3.38 5.24 19.78
N ARG A 130 -4.09 6.37 19.91
CA ARG A 130 -5.30 6.49 20.72
C ARG A 130 -6.44 7.09 19.93
N ALA A 131 -7.66 6.70 20.29
CA ALA A 131 -8.87 7.28 19.74
C ALA A 131 -8.99 8.76 20.12
N VAL A 132 -9.25 9.60 19.13
CA VAL A 132 -9.55 11.04 19.29
C VAL A 132 -11.02 11.32 18.97
N GLY A 133 -11.53 12.50 19.29
CA GLY A 133 -12.94 12.84 19.03
C GLY A 133 -13.94 12.29 20.04
N LYS A 134 -13.49 11.76 21.20
CA LYS A 134 -14.35 11.18 22.24
C LYS A 134 -15.09 12.21 23.10
N THR A 135 -14.69 13.48 23.04
CA THR A 135 -15.36 14.61 23.68
C THR A 135 -15.76 15.62 22.62
N ALA A 136 -16.81 16.41 22.87
CA ALA A 136 -17.26 17.44 21.92
C ALA A 136 -16.12 18.39 21.49
N ALA A 137 -15.25 18.80 22.42
CA ALA A 137 -14.09 19.63 22.11
C ALA A 137 -13.10 18.93 21.15
N SER A 138 -12.74 17.68 21.45
CA SER A 138 -11.84 16.90 20.57
C SER A 138 -12.47 16.56 19.21
N ALA A 139 -13.79 16.34 19.15
CA ALA A 139 -14.52 16.10 17.91
C ALA A 139 -14.53 17.35 17.04
N PHE A 140 -14.72 18.53 17.66
CA PHE A 140 -14.66 19.80 16.96
C PHE A 140 -13.26 20.13 16.42
N GLU A 141 -12.20 19.65 17.08
CA GLU A 141 -10.84 19.74 16.56
C GLU A 141 -10.66 18.90 15.28
N VAL A 142 -11.15 17.65 15.26
CA VAL A 142 -11.14 16.83 14.03
C VAL A 142 -11.94 17.51 12.91
N TRP A 143 -13.09 18.12 13.23
CA TRP A 143 -13.87 18.91 12.28
C TRP A 143 -13.08 20.10 11.72
N ARG A 144 -12.41 20.88 12.58
CA ARG A 144 -11.56 22.01 12.15
C ARG A 144 -10.43 21.56 11.25
N GLN A 145 -9.76 20.46 11.59
CA GLN A 145 -8.72 19.86 10.74
C GLN A 145 -9.29 19.46 9.37
N THR A 146 -10.48 18.87 9.34
CA THR A 146 -11.18 18.47 8.10
C THR A 146 -11.47 19.70 7.24
N LYS A 147 -12.03 20.76 7.82
CA LYS A 147 -12.28 22.02 7.12
C LYS A 147 -11.01 22.68 6.61
N ALA A 148 -9.93 22.64 7.40
CA ALA A 148 -8.66 23.21 6.98
C ALA A 148 -8.02 22.46 5.81
N LEU A 149 -8.18 21.13 5.73
CA LEU A 149 -7.78 20.33 4.56
C LEU A 149 -8.64 20.65 3.34
N GLU A 150 -9.96 20.77 3.52
CA GLU A 150 -10.88 21.16 2.46
C GLU A 150 -10.52 22.55 1.89
N GLU A 151 -10.24 23.52 2.76
CA GLU A 151 -9.77 24.86 2.38
C GLU A 151 -8.36 24.88 1.77
N ALA A 152 -7.53 23.87 2.05
CA ALA A 152 -6.27 23.63 1.35
C ALA A 152 -6.50 22.97 -0.03
N GLY A 153 -7.70 22.47 -0.29
CA GLY A 153 -8.10 21.89 -1.56
C GLY A 153 -7.79 20.39 -1.71
N ALA A 154 -7.65 19.68 -0.59
CA ALA A 154 -7.74 18.22 -0.61
C ALA A 154 -9.11 17.78 -1.14
N PHE A 155 -9.16 16.73 -1.95
CA PHE A 155 -10.43 16.19 -2.47
C PHE A 155 -10.99 15.07 -1.57
N ALA A 156 -10.12 14.46 -0.78
CA ALA A 156 -10.41 13.37 0.12
C ALA A 156 -9.60 13.50 1.40
N ALA A 157 -10.05 12.85 2.47
CA ALA A 157 -9.25 12.66 3.67
C ALA A 157 -9.53 11.31 4.30
N GLU A 158 -8.46 10.63 4.73
CA GLU A 158 -8.55 9.55 5.70
C GLU A 158 -9.00 10.11 7.06
N ILE A 159 -9.94 9.43 7.72
CA ILE A 159 -10.36 9.72 9.08
C ILE A 159 -10.14 8.47 9.94
N GLU A 160 -9.13 8.53 10.80
CA GLU A 160 -8.63 7.36 11.52
C GLU A 160 -8.97 7.40 13.02
N VAL A 161 -9.53 6.30 13.53
CA VAL A 161 -9.82 6.04 14.95
C VAL A 161 -10.58 7.21 15.63
N VAL A 162 -11.66 7.64 14.98
CA VAL A 162 -12.65 8.64 15.48
C VAL A 162 -13.98 7.92 15.76
N PRO A 163 -14.78 8.29 16.79
CA PRO A 163 -16.11 7.73 17.00
C PRO A 163 -16.99 7.79 15.74
N GLY A 164 -17.70 6.70 15.47
CA GLY A 164 -18.45 6.53 14.22
C GLY A 164 -19.46 7.64 13.92
N ASP A 165 -20.21 8.06 14.93
CA ASP A 165 -21.22 9.11 14.77
C ASP A 165 -20.59 10.48 14.50
N VAL A 166 -19.40 10.75 15.08
CA VAL A 166 -18.62 11.98 14.80
C VAL A 166 -18.12 11.96 13.36
N ALA A 167 -17.53 10.84 12.92
CA ALA A 167 -17.04 10.70 11.55
C ALA A 167 -18.16 10.79 10.51
N ALA A 168 -19.33 10.21 10.80
CA ALA A 168 -20.52 10.33 9.97
C ALA A 168 -21.01 11.79 9.86
N ALA A 169 -21.07 12.51 10.99
CA ALA A 169 -21.44 13.92 11.01
C ALA A 169 -20.46 14.76 10.19
N ILE A 170 -19.15 14.54 10.34
CA ILE A 170 -18.12 15.23 9.55
C ILE A 170 -18.29 14.92 8.06
N SER A 171 -18.44 13.64 7.70
CA SER A 171 -18.61 13.19 6.30
C SER A 171 -19.80 13.86 5.62
N ASN A 172 -20.93 14.01 6.32
CA ASN A 172 -22.13 14.64 5.79
C ASN A 172 -22.00 16.17 5.60
N ASN A 173 -21.03 16.82 6.25
CA ASN A 173 -20.89 18.28 6.28
C ASN A 173 -19.66 18.80 5.51
N THR A 174 -18.83 17.93 4.96
CA THR A 174 -17.72 18.31 4.05
C THR A 174 -18.03 17.88 2.61
N SER A 175 -17.50 18.62 1.65
CA SER A 175 -17.49 18.27 0.23
C SER A 175 -16.46 17.19 -0.12
N MET A 176 -15.45 16.95 0.74
CA MET A 176 -14.43 15.93 0.52
C MET A 176 -15.00 14.52 0.63
N LEU A 177 -14.37 13.57 -0.07
CA LEU A 177 -14.57 12.14 0.13
C LEU A 177 -13.92 11.70 1.45
N MET A 178 -14.71 11.27 2.44
CA MET A 178 -14.15 10.80 3.71
C MET A 178 -13.91 9.30 3.67
N ILE A 179 -12.68 8.89 4.01
CA ILE A 179 -12.22 7.50 3.95
C ILE A 179 -12.03 7.00 5.38
N SER A 180 -12.91 6.13 5.85
CA SER A 180 -12.88 5.63 7.22
C SER A 180 -11.81 4.57 7.41
N MET A 181 -10.97 4.75 8.43
CA MET A 181 -10.05 3.74 8.93
C MET A 181 -10.31 3.53 10.42
N GLY A 182 -11.24 2.62 10.72
CA GLY A 182 -11.72 2.41 12.08
C GLY A 182 -12.54 3.58 12.65
N ALA A 183 -13.15 4.38 11.79
CA ALA A 183 -14.05 5.49 12.14
C ALA A 183 -15.53 5.18 11.82
N GLY A 184 -15.89 3.90 11.77
CA GLY A 184 -17.27 3.44 11.52
C GLY A 184 -17.70 3.53 10.05
N ARG A 185 -18.96 3.17 9.80
CA ARG A 185 -19.54 3.01 8.45
C ARG A 185 -20.13 4.28 7.84
N GLY A 186 -20.09 5.41 8.55
CA GLY A 186 -20.76 6.65 8.15
C GLY A 186 -20.00 7.51 7.13
N CYS A 187 -18.79 7.09 6.73
CA CYS A 187 -17.98 7.76 5.72
C CYS A 187 -18.22 7.17 4.32
N ASP A 188 -17.65 7.82 3.31
CA ASP A 188 -17.88 7.49 1.90
C ASP A 188 -17.06 6.29 1.42
N ALA A 189 -15.96 5.97 2.10
CA ALA A 189 -15.16 4.78 1.83
C ALA A 189 -14.75 4.06 3.11
N GLN A 190 -14.40 2.78 2.98
CA GLN A 190 -13.79 1.97 4.03
C GLN A 190 -12.40 1.52 3.59
N TYR A 191 -11.42 1.71 4.47
CA TYR A 191 -10.02 1.45 4.20
C TYR A 191 -9.43 0.48 5.22
N LEU A 192 -8.75 -0.57 4.73
CA LEU A 192 -7.98 -1.52 5.51
C LEU A 192 -6.66 -1.86 4.82
N PHE A 193 -5.72 -2.43 5.58
CA PHE A 193 -4.49 -2.97 5.03
C PHE A 193 -4.72 -4.38 4.49
N ALA A 194 -4.13 -4.71 3.34
CA ALA A 194 -4.22 -6.06 2.77
C ALA A 194 -3.67 -7.09 3.77
N ASP A 195 -2.57 -6.79 4.46
CA ASP A 195 -1.99 -7.66 5.49
C ASP A 195 -2.97 -8.02 6.61
N ASP A 196 -3.83 -7.07 7.02
CA ASP A 196 -4.86 -7.33 8.02
C ASP A 196 -5.99 -8.19 7.46
N VAL A 197 -6.44 -7.90 6.24
CA VAL A 197 -7.51 -8.64 5.56
C VAL A 197 -7.08 -10.08 5.28
N LEU A 198 -5.82 -10.28 4.89
CA LEU A 198 -5.23 -11.57 4.56
C LEU A 198 -4.75 -12.33 5.81
N GLY A 199 -4.68 -11.68 6.97
CA GLY A 199 -4.15 -12.28 8.20
C GLY A 199 -2.67 -12.64 8.08
N ALA A 200 -1.88 -11.76 7.46
CA ALA A 200 -0.43 -11.90 7.32
C ALA A 200 0.31 -11.39 8.57
N ASN A 201 -0.30 -10.46 9.32
CA ASN A 201 0.24 -9.94 10.58
C ASN A 201 0.30 -11.05 11.65
N ARG A 202 1.46 -11.17 12.33
CA ARG A 202 1.73 -12.24 13.31
C ARG A 202 1.39 -11.86 14.74
N ASP A 203 1.67 -10.62 15.13
CA ASP A 203 1.66 -10.22 16.55
C ASP A 203 0.44 -9.41 16.93
N HIS A 204 -0.01 -8.53 16.04
CA HIS A 204 -1.07 -7.57 16.32
C HIS A 204 -1.96 -7.36 15.10
N THR A 205 -3.26 -7.55 15.29
CA THR A 205 -4.28 -7.08 14.35
C THR A 205 -4.98 -5.88 14.99
N PRO A 206 -5.04 -4.72 14.30
CA PRO A 206 -5.76 -3.57 14.81
C PRO A 206 -7.22 -3.89 15.09
N ARG A 207 -7.78 -3.37 16.20
CA ARG A 207 -9.16 -3.66 16.63
C ARG A 207 -10.24 -3.39 15.58
N HIS A 208 -9.95 -2.50 14.63
CA HIS A 208 -10.89 -2.04 13.61
C HIS A 208 -10.76 -2.84 12.30
N ALA A 209 -9.74 -3.68 12.18
CA ALA A 209 -9.57 -4.55 11.03
C ALA A 209 -10.40 -5.82 11.17
N LYS A 210 -10.68 -6.46 10.04
CA LYS A 210 -11.34 -7.75 9.98
C LYS A 210 -10.52 -8.70 9.13
N VAL A 211 -10.15 -9.84 9.73
CA VAL A 211 -9.37 -10.88 9.09
C VAL A 211 -10.29 -11.81 8.30
N TYR A 212 -9.95 -12.08 7.05
CA TYR A 212 -10.71 -12.97 6.16
C TYR A 212 -9.94 -14.24 5.80
N ARG A 213 -8.61 -14.24 5.91
CA ARG A 213 -7.72 -15.39 5.63
C ARG A 213 -6.64 -15.51 6.70
N ASN A 214 -5.83 -16.56 6.63
CA ASN A 214 -4.71 -16.79 7.55
C ASN A 214 -3.42 -17.03 6.76
N PHE A 215 -2.91 -15.97 6.16
CA PHE A 215 -1.68 -16.03 5.37
C PHE A 215 -0.46 -16.31 6.25
N ALA A 216 -0.46 -15.90 7.52
CA ALA A 216 0.61 -16.25 8.46
C ALA A 216 0.81 -17.77 8.56
N ALA A 217 -0.27 -18.55 8.69
CA ALA A 217 -0.20 -20.01 8.73
C ALA A 217 0.30 -20.62 7.41
N GLU A 218 -0.10 -20.07 6.26
CA GLU A 218 0.40 -20.51 4.96
C GLU A 218 1.89 -20.20 4.77
N TYR A 219 2.34 -19.02 5.22
CA TYR A 219 3.76 -18.66 5.21
C TYR A 219 4.57 -19.56 6.14
N ASP A 220 4.04 -19.93 7.31
CA ASP A 220 4.69 -20.89 8.20
C ASP A 220 4.80 -22.27 7.58
N ARG A 221 3.74 -22.72 6.89
CA ARG A 221 3.76 -23.97 6.15
C ARG A 221 4.83 -23.94 5.07
N LEU A 222 4.82 -22.92 4.20
CA LEU A 222 5.81 -22.77 3.14
C LEU A 222 7.23 -22.62 3.68
N GLN A 223 7.42 -21.97 4.84
CA GLN A 223 8.74 -21.85 5.46
C GLN A 223 9.25 -23.18 5.97
N ARG A 224 8.39 -24.04 6.54
CA ARG A 224 8.76 -25.41 6.90
C ARG A 224 9.17 -26.21 5.67
N GLU A 225 8.40 -26.14 4.58
CA GLU A 225 8.75 -26.81 3.31
C GLU A 225 10.11 -26.36 2.77
N ARG A 226 10.41 -25.05 2.82
CA ARG A 226 11.74 -24.53 2.42
C ARG A 226 12.86 -25.13 3.26
N ILE A 227 12.68 -25.19 4.58
CA ILE A 227 13.68 -25.75 5.50
C ILE A 227 13.91 -27.24 5.20
N VAL A 228 12.83 -28.00 5.00
CA VAL A 228 12.91 -29.43 4.66
C VAL A 228 13.67 -29.61 3.35
N ALA A 229 13.23 -28.96 2.27
CA ALA A 229 13.86 -29.10 0.95
C ALA A 229 15.35 -28.71 0.95
N PHE A 230 15.71 -27.65 1.68
CA PHE A 230 17.11 -27.25 1.79
C PHE A 230 17.94 -28.21 2.63
N THR A 231 17.33 -28.87 3.62
CA THR A 231 17.98 -29.89 4.44
C THR A 231 18.24 -31.15 3.62
N GLU A 232 17.25 -31.61 2.86
CA GLU A 232 17.36 -32.75 1.94
C GLU A 232 18.49 -32.51 0.92
N LEU A 233 18.53 -31.34 0.28
CA LEU A 233 19.63 -30.99 -0.64
C LEU A 233 20.99 -31.01 0.06
N ALA A 234 21.07 -30.48 1.29
CA ALA A 234 22.33 -30.47 2.03
C ALA A 234 22.79 -31.89 2.41
N GLU A 235 21.86 -32.79 2.72
CA GLU A 235 22.14 -34.21 3.00
C GLU A 235 22.57 -34.96 1.73
N ASP A 236 21.91 -34.71 0.61
CA ASP A 236 22.28 -35.28 -0.67
C ASP A 236 23.70 -34.89 -1.08
N ILE A 237 24.10 -33.63 -0.88
CA ILE A 237 25.47 -33.17 -1.16
C ILE A 237 26.48 -33.83 -0.22
N ARG A 238 26.17 -33.89 1.08
CA ARG A 238 27.09 -34.47 2.10
C ARG A 238 27.29 -35.97 1.90
N SER A 239 26.26 -36.68 1.48
CA SER A 239 26.31 -38.12 1.22
C SER A 239 26.88 -38.44 -0.18
N GLY A 240 26.99 -37.45 -1.06
CA GLY A 240 27.37 -37.64 -2.46
C GLY A 240 26.22 -38.17 -3.34
N ALA A 241 24.98 -38.20 -2.84
CA ALA A 241 23.79 -38.56 -3.63
C ALA A 241 23.48 -37.50 -4.69
N TYR A 242 23.79 -36.23 -4.42
CA TYR A 242 23.77 -35.15 -5.40
C TYR A 242 25.19 -34.62 -5.67
N PRO A 243 25.55 -34.37 -6.94
CA PRO A 243 24.77 -34.59 -8.16
C PRO A 243 24.70 -36.07 -8.61
N GLU A 244 23.49 -36.52 -8.97
CA GLU A 244 23.32 -37.75 -9.76
C GLU A 244 23.90 -37.64 -11.19
N LYS A 245 24.11 -38.79 -11.86
CA LYS A 245 24.63 -38.85 -13.24
C LYS A 245 23.87 -37.95 -14.24
N ARG A 246 22.55 -37.84 -14.11
CA ARG A 246 21.72 -37.01 -15.01
C ARG A 246 22.02 -35.50 -14.89
N HIS A 247 22.60 -35.07 -13.77
CA HIS A 247 22.98 -33.68 -13.55
C HIS A 247 24.42 -33.40 -14.03
N LEU A 248 25.20 -34.43 -14.35
CA LEU A 248 26.57 -34.30 -14.80
C LEU A 248 26.64 -34.07 -16.31
N VAL A 249 27.47 -33.13 -16.73
CA VAL A 249 27.86 -32.96 -18.12
C VAL A 249 29.15 -33.75 -18.36
N GLY A 250 29.14 -34.64 -19.35
CA GLY A 250 30.30 -35.43 -19.73
C GLY A 250 31.27 -34.66 -20.64
N ILE A 251 32.50 -35.17 -20.75
CA ILE A 251 33.51 -34.78 -21.74
C ILE A 251 33.96 -36.06 -22.47
N ASP A 252 34.28 -35.94 -23.75
CA ASP A 252 34.92 -37.04 -24.48
C ASP A 252 36.26 -37.41 -23.83
N GLU A 253 36.56 -38.70 -23.70
CA GLU A 253 37.75 -39.15 -23.00
C GLU A 253 39.06 -38.67 -23.65
N ALA A 254 39.09 -38.51 -24.97
CA ALA A 254 40.27 -38.02 -25.67
C ALA A 254 40.51 -36.54 -25.36
N GLU A 255 39.45 -35.74 -25.34
CA GLU A 255 39.53 -34.32 -24.98
C GLU A 255 39.92 -34.13 -23.51
N LEU A 256 39.44 -34.97 -22.60
CA LEU A 256 39.88 -34.95 -21.20
C LEU A 256 41.38 -35.24 -21.06
N ARG A 257 41.90 -36.26 -21.77
CA ARG A 257 43.33 -36.58 -21.76
C ARG A 257 44.18 -35.43 -22.31
N ASN A 258 43.75 -34.81 -23.41
CA ASN A 258 44.42 -33.65 -24.00
C ASN A 258 44.48 -32.47 -23.01
N PHE A 259 43.36 -32.19 -22.33
CA PHE A 259 43.30 -31.16 -21.29
C PHE A 259 44.29 -31.43 -20.15
N LEU A 260 44.30 -32.66 -19.60
CA LEU A 260 45.18 -33.03 -18.49
C LEU A 260 46.66 -32.91 -18.86
N HIS A 261 47.06 -33.34 -20.06
CA HIS A 261 48.44 -33.20 -20.53
C HIS A 261 48.86 -31.72 -20.65
N ARG A 262 47.97 -30.86 -21.18
CA ARG A 262 48.23 -29.42 -21.25
C ARG A 262 48.35 -28.79 -19.86
N LEU A 263 47.51 -29.21 -18.92
CA LEU A 263 47.52 -28.69 -17.55
C LEU A 263 48.82 -29.05 -16.81
N GLU A 264 49.34 -30.27 -16.99
CA GLU A 264 50.61 -30.68 -16.40
C GLU A 264 51.80 -29.93 -16.99
N ALA A 265 51.79 -29.65 -18.30
CA ALA A 265 52.84 -28.89 -18.98
C ALA A 265 52.90 -27.40 -18.56
N GLU A 266 51.85 -26.87 -17.91
CA GLU A 266 51.79 -25.50 -17.38
C GLU A 266 52.16 -25.39 -15.89
N ARG A 267 52.38 -26.50 -15.18
CA ARG A 267 52.85 -26.51 -13.78
C ARG A 267 54.37 -26.50 -13.69
#